data_AF-A0A536WIG5-F1
#
_entry.id   AF-A0A536WIG5-F1
#
_cell.length_a   1.000
_cell.length_b   1.000
_cell.length_c   1.000
_cell.angle_alpha   90.00
_cell.angle_beta   90.00
_cell.angle_gamma   90.00
#
_symmetry.space_group_name_H-M   'P 1'
#
loop_
_entity.id
_entity.type
_entity.pdbx_description
1 polymer ?
#
loop_
_entity_poly.entity_id
_entity_poly.type
_entity_poly.pdbx_seq_one_letter_code
_entity_poly.pdbx_strand_id
1 'polypeptide(L)'
;EDKHAMDVVVDEENLAIAIGRSGQNVRLASELTGWTINLMTEAESQKKNEEEASSVRKLFMERLDVDEEVANTLIQEGFSTLEEVAYVPINEMMEIEGFDEATVSELRNRARDALLVQAIASEEQAENLDPALLGLEGMDKDLATKLARSGVKTRDDLADLATDDLIEMAGVDPERAKSLIMKAREHWFAQE
;
A
#
# COMPACT_ATOMS: atom_id res chain seq x y z
N GLU A 1 -5.59 -7.16 -8.71
CA GLU A 1 -6.40 -6.27 -9.58
C GLU A 1 -6.67 -4.87 -9.00
N ASP A 2 -6.26 -4.58 -7.76
CA ASP A 2 -6.75 -3.41 -6.99
C ASP A 2 -6.29 -2.01 -7.44
N LYS A 3 -5.41 -1.88 -8.44
CA LYS A 3 -4.89 -0.58 -8.90
C LYS A 3 -5.39 -0.14 -10.29
N HIS A 4 -6.18 -0.97 -10.97
CA HIS A 4 -6.68 -0.68 -12.33
C HIS A 4 -5.56 -0.16 -13.26
N ALA A 5 -4.39 -0.79 -13.16
CA ALA A 5 -3.15 -0.38 -13.81
C ALA A 5 -2.59 -1.55 -14.62
N MET A 6 -2.00 -1.25 -15.77
CA MET A 6 -1.44 -2.22 -16.70
C MET A 6 0.00 -1.83 -17.03
N ASP A 7 0.93 -2.75 -16.78
CA ASP A 7 2.33 -2.61 -17.16
C ASP A 7 2.52 -3.18 -18.58
N VAL A 8 3.02 -2.36 -19.49
CA VAL A 8 3.24 -2.71 -20.90
C VAL A 8 4.72 -2.63 -21.20
N VAL A 9 5.30 -3.79 -21.50
CA VAL A 9 6.71 -3.93 -21.86
C VAL A 9 6.87 -3.69 -23.36
N VAL A 10 7.79 -2.80 -23.72
CA VAL A 10 8.12 -2.48 -25.12
C VAL A 10 9.62 -2.45 -25.31
N ASP A 11 10.06 -2.71 -26.54
CA ASP A 11 11.48 -2.55 -26.90
C ASP A 11 11.90 -1.09 -26.70
N GLU A 12 13.17 -0.88 -26.34
CA GLU A 12 13.74 0.45 -26.09
C GLU A 12 13.56 1.38 -27.30
N GLU A 13 13.68 0.82 -28.52
CA GLU A 13 13.48 1.53 -29.79
C GLU A 13 12.03 2.01 -29.97
N ASN A 14 11.07 1.28 -29.40
CA ASN A 14 9.63 1.52 -29.53
C ASN A 14 9.06 2.31 -28.35
N LEU A 15 9.78 2.45 -27.24
CA LEU A 15 9.33 3.16 -26.03
C LEU A 15 8.92 4.61 -26.33
N ALA A 16 9.75 5.34 -27.06
CA ALA A 16 9.46 6.74 -27.41
C ALA A 16 8.19 6.88 -28.29
N ILE A 17 7.94 5.91 -29.17
CA ILE A 17 6.76 5.87 -30.03
C ILE A 17 5.52 5.49 -29.21
N ALA A 18 5.65 4.52 -28.30
CA ALA A 18 4.58 4.07 -27.42
C ALA A 18 4.13 5.17 -26.45
N ILE A 19 5.06 5.96 -25.90
CA ILE A 19 4.73 7.13 -25.07
C ILE A 19 4.03 8.22 -25.92
N GLY A 20 4.51 8.42 -27.15
CA GLY A 20 4.03 9.48 -28.04
C GLY A 20 4.49 10.87 -27.61
N ARG A 21 4.21 11.90 -28.42
CA ARG A 21 4.63 13.27 -28.13
C ARG A 21 4.02 13.74 -26.80
N SER A 22 4.86 14.10 -25.82
CA SER A 22 4.43 14.54 -24.48
C SER A 22 3.51 13.54 -23.75
N GLY A 23 3.70 12.23 -23.99
CA GLY A 23 2.89 11.18 -23.35
C GLY A 23 1.47 11.08 -23.89
N GLN A 24 1.18 11.69 -25.05
CA GLN A 24 -0.18 11.75 -25.58
C GLN A 24 -0.77 10.37 -25.89
N ASN A 25 0.04 9.43 -26.39
CA ASN A 25 -0.45 8.09 -26.72
C ASN A 25 -0.81 7.32 -25.46
N VAL A 26 0.06 7.33 -24.44
CA VAL A 26 -0.21 6.65 -23.16
C VAL A 26 -1.41 7.25 -22.43
N ARG A 27 -1.58 8.58 -22.50
CA ARG A 27 -2.72 9.28 -21.90
C ARG A 27 -4.03 8.92 -22.60
N LEU A 28 -4.06 8.97 -23.93
CA LEU A 28 -5.26 8.63 -24.71
C LEU A 28 -5.65 7.16 -24.52
N ALA A 29 -4.67 6.25 -24.51
CA ALA A 29 -4.90 4.83 -24.27
C ALA A 29 -5.42 4.58 -22.85
N SER A 30 -4.90 5.31 -21.85
CA SER A 30 -5.38 5.22 -20.46
C SER A 30 -6.83 5.74 -20.35
N GLU A 31 -7.15 6.86 -21.01
CA GLU A 31 -8.52 7.41 -21.06
C GLU A 31 -9.51 6.48 -21.78
N LEU A 32 -9.07 5.85 -22.89
CA LEU A 32 -9.91 4.94 -23.68
C LEU A 32 -10.19 3.62 -22.97
N THR A 33 -9.20 3.08 -22.26
CA THR A 33 -9.31 1.81 -21.55
C THR A 33 -9.87 1.97 -20.15
N GLY A 34 -9.72 3.16 -19.54
CA GLY A 34 -9.99 3.40 -18.13
C GLY A 34 -8.95 2.78 -17.20
N TRP A 35 -7.80 2.32 -17.73
CA TRP A 35 -6.70 1.74 -16.96
C TRP A 35 -5.49 2.68 -16.97
N THR A 36 -4.73 2.71 -15.88
CA THR A 36 -3.46 3.44 -15.84
C THR A 36 -2.38 2.62 -16.55
N ILE A 37 -1.90 3.08 -17.71
CA ILE A 37 -0.92 2.33 -18.50
C ILE A 37 0.50 2.80 -18.16
N ASN A 38 1.32 1.89 -17.63
CA ASN A 38 2.74 2.12 -17.38
C ASN A 38 3.55 1.48 -18.50
N LEU A 39 4.29 2.30 -19.25
CA LEU A 39 5.22 1.80 -20.27
C LEU A 39 6.62 1.65 -19.66
N MET A 40 7.25 0.51 -19.91
CA MET A 40 8.60 0.23 -19.45
C MET A 40 9.34 -0.65 -20.44
N THR A 41 10.67 -0.59 -20.39
CA THR A 41 11.53 -1.52 -21.13
C THR A 41 11.57 -2.89 -20.46
N GLU A 42 12.06 -3.90 -21.18
CA GLU A 42 12.27 -5.25 -20.62
C GLU A 42 13.21 -5.20 -19.39
N ALA A 43 14.28 -4.41 -19.47
CA ALA A 43 15.22 -4.22 -18.36
C ALA A 43 14.56 -3.57 -17.14
N GLU A 44 13.70 -2.56 -17.35
CA GLU A 44 12.96 -1.91 -16.26
C GLU A 44 11.91 -2.83 -15.65
N SER A 45 11.20 -3.64 -16.47
CA SER A 45 10.25 -4.64 -15.99
C SER A 45 10.94 -5.69 -15.13
N GLN A 46 12.10 -6.19 -15.57
CA GLN A 46 12.85 -7.19 -14.83
C GLN A 46 13.34 -6.64 -13.48
N LYS A 47 13.88 -5.41 -13.49
CA LYS A 47 14.28 -4.71 -12.26
C LYS A 47 13.10 -4.51 -11.30
N LYS A 48 11.94 -4.09 -11.80
CA LYS A 48 10.73 -3.90 -10.99
C LYS A 48 10.30 -5.22 -10.34
N ASN A 49 10.27 -6.32 -11.12
CA ASN A 49 9.94 -7.63 -10.60
C ASN A 49 10.92 -8.10 -9.52
N GLU A 50 12.23 -7.85 -9.69
CA GLU A 50 13.24 -8.17 -8.69
C GLU A 50 13.07 -7.35 -7.40
N GLU A 51 12.75 -6.06 -7.52
CA GLU A 51 12.46 -5.19 -6.37
C GLU A 51 11.20 -5.64 -5.63
N GLU A 52 10.13 -5.97 -6.36
CA GLU A 52 8.89 -6.49 -5.81
C GLU A 52 9.14 -7.83 -5.11
N ALA A 53 9.79 -8.79 -5.76
CA ALA A 53 10.16 -10.07 -5.17
C ALA A 53 11.04 -9.90 -3.92
N SER A 54 11.98 -8.95 -3.92
CA SER A 54 12.80 -8.63 -2.74
C SER A 54 11.97 -8.07 -1.59
N SER A 55 10.99 -7.22 -1.89
CA SER A 55 10.08 -6.67 -0.88
C SER A 55 9.16 -7.74 -0.27
N VAL A 56 8.60 -8.62 -1.10
CA VAL A 56 7.76 -9.74 -0.68
C VAL A 56 8.58 -10.75 0.12
N ARG A 57 9.82 -11.04 -0.30
CA ARG A 57 10.72 -11.94 0.43
C ARG A 57 10.98 -11.45 1.85
N LYS A 58 11.30 -10.17 2.01
CA LYS A 58 11.47 -9.56 3.33
C LYS A 58 10.18 -9.63 4.15
N LEU A 59 9.03 -9.33 3.54
CA LEU A 59 7.73 -9.43 4.21
C LEU A 59 7.49 -10.85 4.75
N PHE A 60 7.71 -11.88 3.94
CA PHE A 60 7.52 -13.27 4.36
C PHE A 60 8.50 -13.68 5.44
N MET A 61 9.79 -13.35 5.30
CA MET A 61 10.79 -13.64 6.35
C MET A 61 10.44 -12.98 7.68
N GLU A 62 10.02 -11.71 7.67
CA GLU A 62 9.68 -10.96 8.89
C GLU A 62 8.34 -11.39 9.52
N ARG A 63 7.32 -11.67 8.70
CA ARG A 63 5.96 -11.90 9.19
C ARG A 63 5.60 -13.36 9.38
N LEU A 64 6.19 -14.25 8.57
CA LEU A 64 5.96 -15.69 8.66
C LEU A 64 7.10 -16.42 9.39
N ASP A 65 8.19 -15.73 9.76
CA ASP A 65 9.36 -16.30 10.43
C ASP A 65 9.93 -17.51 9.67
N VAL A 66 10.11 -17.32 8.36
CA VAL A 66 10.65 -18.32 7.44
C VAL A 66 12.03 -17.92 6.95
N ASP A 67 12.80 -18.90 6.50
CA ASP A 67 14.08 -18.64 5.84
C ASP A 67 13.90 -18.12 4.41
N GLU A 68 15.03 -17.74 3.81
CA GLU A 68 15.04 -17.18 2.45
C GLU A 68 14.64 -18.21 1.39
N GLU A 69 14.92 -19.50 1.61
CA GLU A 69 14.62 -20.56 0.64
C GLU A 69 13.10 -20.83 0.56
N VAL A 70 12.44 -20.92 1.72
CA VAL A 70 10.98 -21.06 1.82
C VAL A 70 10.28 -19.82 1.26
N ALA A 71 10.77 -18.62 1.57
CA ALA A 71 10.21 -17.38 1.04
C ALA A 71 10.34 -17.30 -0.50
N ASN A 72 11.49 -17.69 -1.06
CA ASN A 72 11.68 -17.74 -2.51
C ASN A 72 10.77 -18.77 -3.18
N THR A 73 10.55 -19.92 -2.55
CA THR A 73 9.65 -20.95 -3.06
C THR A 73 8.22 -20.43 -3.15
N LEU A 74 7.73 -19.77 -2.09
CA LEU A 74 6.40 -19.12 -2.10
C LEU A 74 6.28 -18.08 -3.23
N ILE A 75 7.30 -17.25 -3.44
CA ILE A 75 7.28 -16.24 -4.50
C ILE A 75 7.27 -16.88 -5.89
N GLN A 76 8.01 -17.97 -6.10
CA GLN A 76 8.04 -18.71 -7.37
C GLN A 76 6.69 -19.34 -7.71
N GLU A 77 5.97 -19.81 -6.69
CA GLU A 77 4.61 -20.31 -6.80
C GLU A 77 3.55 -19.19 -6.96
N GLY A 78 3.99 -17.93 -6.95
CA GLY A 78 3.14 -16.77 -7.24
C GLY A 78 2.51 -16.11 -6.01
N PHE A 79 2.88 -16.53 -4.79
CA PHE A 79 2.39 -15.87 -3.58
C PHE A 79 3.07 -14.52 -3.40
N SER A 80 2.25 -13.46 -3.31
CA SER A 80 2.71 -12.08 -3.18
C SER A 80 2.23 -11.41 -1.89
N THR A 81 1.21 -11.98 -1.24
CA THR A 81 0.57 -11.41 -0.04
C THR A 81 0.40 -12.45 1.08
N LEU A 82 0.23 -11.96 2.31
CA LEU A 82 -0.01 -12.83 3.47
C LEU A 82 -1.41 -13.45 3.43
N GLU A 83 -2.37 -12.75 2.81
CA GLU A 83 -3.73 -13.18 2.60
C GLU A 83 -3.81 -14.42 1.69
N GLU A 84 -3.04 -14.43 0.60
CA GLU A 84 -2.93 -15.59 -0.27
C GLU A 84 -2.41 -16.80 0.52
N VAL A 85 -1.33 -16.64 1.28
CA VAL A 85 -0.77 -17.72 2.10
C VAL A 85 -1.77 -18.21 3.16
N ALA A 86 -2.55 -17.32 3.78
CA ALA A 86 -3.51 -17.68 4.83
C ALA A 86 -4.73 -18.44 4.30
N TYR A 87 -5.25 -18.07 3.12
CA TYR A 87 -6.58 -18.46 2.66
C TYR A 87 -6.61 -19.38 1.44
N VAL A 88 -5.49 -19.54 0.71
CA VAL A 88 -5.40 -20.49 -0.41
C VAL A 88 -5.74 -21.93 0.06
N PRO A 89 -6.43 -22.72 -0.77
CA PRO A 89 -6.74 -24.11 -0.46
C PRO A 89 -5.49 -24.92 -0.09
N ILE A 90 -5.61 -25.78 0.93
CA ILE A 90 -4.45 -26.52 1.43
C ILE A 90 -3.83 -27.42 0.37
N ASN A 91 -4.63 -27.94 -0.55
CA ASN A 91 -4.19 -28.78 -1.66
C ASN A 91 -3.23 -28.05 -2.60
N GLU A 92 -3.47 -26.75 -2.89
CA GLU A 92 -2.58 -25.96 -3.75
C GLU A 92 -1.22 -25.75 -3.07
N MET A 93 -1.21 -25.49 -1.76
CA MET A 93 0.04 -25.36 -1.00
C MET A 93 0.78 -26.70 -0.83
N MET A 94 0.07 -27.82 -0.87
CA MET A 94 0.64 -29.17 -0.80
C MET A 94 1.22 -29.65 -2.14
N GLU A 95 0.92 -28.96 -3.24
CA GLU A 95 1.55 -29.23 -4.55
C GLU A 95 2.96 -28.64 -4.64
N ILE A 96 3.30 -27.71 -3.75
CA ILE A 96 4.62 -27.08 -3.66
C ILE A 96 5.67 -28.11 -3.22
N GLU A 97 6.73 -28.26 -4.01
CA GLU A 97 7.81 -29.19 -3.72
C GLU A 97 8.55 -28.79 -2.43
N GLY A 98 8.69 -29.74 -1.50
CA GLY A 98 9.38 -29.53 -0.22
C GLY A 98 8.47 -29.12 0.93
N PHE A 99 7.17 -28.91 0.70
CA PHE A 99 6.21 -28.61 1.75
C PHE A 99 5.46 -29.86 2.21
N ASP A 100 5.31 -30.02 3.52
CA ASP A 100 4.46 -31.05 4.12
C ASP A 100 3.22 -30.42 4.80
N GLU A 101 2.26 -31.27 5.18
CA GLU A 101 1.00 -30.82 5.77
C GLU A 101 1.22 -30.02 7.07
N ALA A 102 2.26 -30.36 7.84
CA ALA A 102 2.58 -29.67 9.07
C ALA A 102 3.12 -28.26 8.80
N THR A 103 4.03 -28.14 7.85
CA THR A 103 4.64 -26.87 7.42
C THR A 103 3.60 -25.97 6.78
N VAL A 104 2.75 -26.49 5.90
CA VAL A 104 1.64 -25.74 5.30
C VAL A 104 0.68 -25.23 6.37
N SER A 105 0.27 -26.09 7.32
CA SER A 105 -0.61 -25.66 8.41
C SER A 105 0.05 -24.60 9.29
N GLU A 106 1.35 -24.71 9.55
CA GLU A 106 2.10 -23.74 10.34
C GLU A 106 2.20 -22.39 9.63
N LEU A 107 2.59 -22.37 8.35
CA LEU A 107 2.65 -21.17 7.53
C LEU A 107 1.31 -20.44 7.50
N ARG A 108 0.20 -21.18 7.32
CA ARG A 108 -1.15 -20.61 7.35
C ARG A 108 -1.49 -20.00 8.70
N ASN A 109 -1.16 -20.67 9.79
CA ASN A 109 -1.43 -20.15 11.13
C ASN A 109 -0.62 -18.87 11.37
N ARG A 110 0.68 -18.87 11.05
CA ARG A 110 1.54 -17.69 11.17
C ARG A 110 1.05 -16.54 10.30
N ALA A 111 0.61 -16.82 9.07
CA ALA A 111 0.02 -15.80 8.19
C ALA A 111 -1.24 -15.18 8.80
N ARG A 112 -2.13 -16.00 9.35
CA ARG A 112 -3.36 -15.52 10.03
C ARG A 112 -3.05 -14.73 11.29
N ASP A 113 -2.08 -15.17 12.08
CA ASP A 113 -1.62 -14.47 13.27
C ASP A 113 -0.99 -13.11 12.90
N ALA A 114 -0.17 -13.07 11.87
CA ALA A 114 0.43 -11.83 11.36
C ALA A 114 -0.64 -10.85 10.85
N LEU A 115 -1.66 -11.34 10.15
CA LEU A 115 -2.80 -10.54 9.71
C LEU A 115 -3.63 -10.02 10.89
N LEU A 116 -3.83 -10.85 11.92
CA LEU A 116 -4.53 -10.45 13.14
C LEU A 116 -3.76 -9.36 13.88
N VAL A 117 -2.45 -9.53 14.07
CA VAL A 117 -1.58 -8.53 14.69
C VAL A 117 -1.62 -7.22 13.90
N GLN A 118 -1.60 -7.28 12.56
CA GLN A 118 -1.71 -6.11 11.71
C GLN A 118 -3.08 -5.43 11.84
N ALA A 119 -4.17 -6.19 11.92
CA ALA A 119 -5.51 -5.66 12.13
C ALA A 119 -5.64 -4.98 13.49
N ILE A 120 -5.16 -5.62 14.57
CA ILE A 120 -5.15 -5.04 15.91
C ILE A 120 -4.30 -3.78 15.95
N ALA A 121 -3.09 -3.79 15.38
CA ALA A 121 -2.25 -2.60 15.33
C ALA A 121 -2.91 -1.45 14.55
N SER A 122 -3.65 -1.77 13.48
CA SER A 122 -4.43 -0.79 12.73
C SER A 122 -5.65 -0.29 13.52
N GLU A 123 -6.30 -1.14 14.31
CA GLU A 123 -7.44 -0.78 15.16
C GLU A 123 -6.99 0.05 16.36
N GLU A 124 -5.90 -0.31 17.05
CA GLU A 124 -5.33 0.50 18.14
C GLU A 124 -4.88 1.88 17.63
N GLN A 125 -4.32 1.96 16.41
CA GLN A 125 -4.01 3.24 15.78
C GLN A 125 -5.28 4.05 15.50
N ALA A 126 -6.38 3.40 15.14
CA ALA A 126 -7.67 4.04 14.91
C ALA A 126 -8.39 4.45 16.23
N GLU A 127 -8.29 3.65 17.29
CA GLU A 127 -8.88 3.94 18.61
C GLU A 127 -8.14 5.05 19.34
N ASN A 128 -6.83 5.19 19.12
CA ASN A 128 -6.03 6.29 19.66
C ASN A 128 -6.25 7.62 18.92
N LEU A 129 -7.04 7.64 17.85
CA LEU A 129 -7.40 8.86 17.13
C LEU A 129 -8.70 9.43 17.68
N ASP A 130 -8.71 10.74 17.91
CA ASP A 130 -9.89 11.47 18.35
C ASP A 130 -11.02 11.32 17.31
N PRO A 131 -12.22 10.87 17.72
CA PRO A 131 -13.39 10.82 16.84
C PRO A 131 -13.69 12.17 16.15
N ALA A 132 -13.35 13.30 16.79
CA ALA A 132 -13.49 14.63 16.21
C ALA A 132 -12.50 14.91 15.08
N LEU A 133 -11.32 14.26 15.08
CA LEU A 133 -10.35 14.31 13.98
C LEU A 133 -10.83 13.47 12.80
N LEU A 134 -11.32 12.25 13.07
CA LEU A 134 -11.86 11.35 12.05
C LEU A 134 -13.14 11.88 11.40
N GLY A 135 -13.93 12.67 12.13
CA GLY A 135 -15.16 13.30 11.64
C GLY A 135 -14.96 14.57 10.81
N LEU A 136 -13.73 15.04 10.61
CA LEU A 136 -13.47 16.24 9.82
C LEU A 136 -13.77 16.00 8.34
N GLU A 137 -14.53 16.91 7.73
CA GLU A 137 -14.86 16.83 6.31
C GLU A 137 -13.61 17.03 5.44
N GLY A 138 -13.17 15.94 4.79
CA GLY A 138 -11.93 15.88 4.01
C GLY A 138 -10.87 14.97 4.61
N MET A 139 -11.10 14.45 5.82
CA MET A 139 -10.27 13.43 6.47
C MET A 139 -10.60 12.05 5.88
N ASP A 140 -9.57 11.32 5.49
CA ASP A 140 -9.68 9.91 5.10
C ASP A 140 -8.88 9.02 6.06
N LYS A 141 -9.15 7.70 6.02
CA LYS A 141 -8.56 6.74 6.96
C LYS A 141 -7.04 6.61 6.78
N ASP A 142 -6.55 6.77 5.55
CA ASP A 142 -5.12 6.71 5.21
C ASP A 142 -4.36 7.94 5.77
N LEU A 143 -4.90 9.13 5.56
CA LEU A 143 -4.40 10.39 6.09
C LEU A 143 -4.42 10.40 7.62
N ALA A 144 -5.51 9.96 8.24
CA ALA A 144 -5.60 9.86 9.69
C ALA A 144 -4.54 8.91 10.27
N THR A 145 -4.27 7.78 9.58
CA THR A 145 -3.22 6.84 9.97
C THR A 145 -1.82 7.46 9.82
N LYS A 146 -1.57 8.20 8.73
CA LYS A 146 -0.31 8.94 8.52
C LYS A 146 -0.09 9.99 9.61
N LEU A 147 -1.13 10.74 9.96
CA LEU A 147 -1.12 11.73 11.04
C LEU A 147 -0.83 11.07 12.40
N ALA A 148 -1.48 9.94 12.70
CA ALA A 148 -1.26 9.18 13.93
C ALA A 148 0.20 8.74 14.08
N ARG A 149 0.84 8.29 12.98
CA ARG A 149 2.25 7.90 12.95
C ARG A 149 3.19 9.08 13.20
N SER A 150 2.81 10.27 12.75
CA SER A 150 3.54 11.52 13.00
C SER A 150 3.21 12.14 14.37
N GLY A 151 2.42 11.48 15.21
CA GLY A 151 2.09 11.92 16.56
C GLY A 151 0.86 12.83 16.67
N VAL A 152 0.16 13.08 15.58
CA VAL A 152 -1.04 13.94 15.50
C VAL A 152 -2.26 13.05 15.74
N LYS A 153 -2.81 13.08 16.95
CA LYS A 153 -3.86 12.15 17.38
C LYS A 153 -5.21 12.81 17.61
N THR A 154 -5.21 14.12 17.89
CA THR A 154 -6.41 14.88 18.20
C THR A 154 -6.73 15.92 17.14
N ARG A 155 -7.97 16.42 17.14
CA ARG A 155 -8.34 17.57 16.29
C ARG A 155 -7.49 18.80 16.63
N ASP A 156 -7.10 18.96 17.89
CA ASP A 156 -6.28 20.08 18.37
C ASP A 156 -4.85 19.97 17.85
N ASP A 157 -4.27 18.78 17.88
CA ASP A 157 -2.93 18.54 17.32
C ASP A 157 -2.90 18.92 15.82
N LEU A 158 -3.96 18.62 15.07
CA LEU A 158 -4.08 19.03 13.66
C LEU A 158 -4.28 20.54 13.50
N ALA A 159 -5.01 21.19 14.41
CA ALA A 159 -5.25 22.62 14.39
C ALA A 159 -3.97 23.43 14.68
N ASP A 160 -3.07 22.89 15.50
CA ASP A 160 -1.78 23.50 15.84
C ASP A 160 -0.74 23.42 14.71
N LEU A 161 -0.92 22.53 13.73
CA LEU A 161 0.03 22.37 12.63
C LEU A 161 0.02 23.56 11.66
N ALA A 162 1.18 23.81 11.04
CA ALA A 162 1.26 24.65 9.86
C ALA A 162 0.89 23.84 8.60
N THR A 163 0.44 24.55 7.56
CA THR A 163 0.12 23.95 6.27
C THR A 163 1.32 23.21 5.68
N ASP A 164 2.51 23.79 5.81
CA ASP A 164 3.75 23.22 5.28
C ASP A 164 4.13 21.92 6.01
N ASP A 165 3.96 21.87 7.35
CA ASP A 165 4.23 20.67 8.14
C ASP A 165 3.32 19.51 7.71
N LEU A 166 2.03 19.79 7.46
CA LEU A 166 1.06 18.79 7.02
C LEU A 166 1.38 18.26 5.61
N ILE A 167 1.87 19.11 4.71
CA ILE A 167 2.32 18.71 3.37
C ILE A 167 3.53 17.78 3.49
N GLU A 168 4.53 18.14 4.31
CA GLU A 168 5.73 17.34 4.49
C GLU A 168 5.45 15.98 5.14
N MET A 169 4.56 15.94 6.13
CA MET A 169 4.27 14.71 6.88
C MET A 169 3.36 13.72 6.12
N ALA A 170 2.34 14.23 5.44
CA ALA A 170 1.30 13.38 4.86
C ALA A 170 1.27 13.38 3.32
N GLY A 171 2.09 14.22 2.67
CA GLY A 171 2.15 14.32 1.21
C GLY A 171 0.83 14.80 0.59
N VAL A 172 0.04 15.57 1.34
CA VAL A 172 -1.25 16.11 0.87
C VAL A 172 -1.05 17.38 0.07
N ASP A 173 -1.97 17.62 -0.87
CA ASP A 173 -2.00 18.85 -1.66
C ASP A 173 -2.11 20.11 -0.76
N PRO A 174 -1.45 21.23 -1.10
CA PRO A 174 -1.46 22.45 -0.28
C PRO A 174 -2.85 23.01 0.00
N GLU A 175 -3.78 22.96 -0.96
CA GLU A 175 -5.15 23.44 -0.77
C GLU A 175 -5.92 22.51 0.17
N ARG A 176 -5.71 21.19 0.05
CA ARG A 176 -6.30 20.19 0.95
C ARG A 176 -5.77 20.33 2.37
N ALA A 177 -4.45 20.53 2.53
CA ALA A 177 -3.80 20.74 3.83
C ALA A 177 -4.36 21.98 4.53
N LYS A 178 -4.44 23.11 3.81
CA LYS A 178 -4.99 24.36 4.32
C LYS A 178 -6.44 24.22 4.74
N SER A 179 -7.27 23.56 3.93
CA SER A 179 -8.70 23.35 4.23
C SER A 179 -8.88 22.50 5.49
N LEU A 180 -8.11 21.43 5.64
CA LEU A 180 -8.15 20.55 6.81
C LEU A 180 -7.76 21.26 8.10
N ILE A 181 -6.66 22.03 8.08
CA ILE A 181 -6.21 22.80 9.25
C ILE A 181 -7.23 23.88 9.62
N MET A 182 -7.81 24.59 8.64
CA MET A 182 -8.85 25.58 8.91
C MET A 182 -10.08 24.95 9.54
N LYS A 183 -10.57 23.82 9.00
CA LYS A 183 -11.70 23.07 9.58
C LYS A 183 -11.37 22.52 10.97
N ALA A 184 -10.14 22.08 11.18
CA ALA A 184 -9.68 21.69 12.51
C ALA A 184 -9.74 22.89 13.47
N ARG A 185 -9.38 24.11 13.05
CA ARG A 185 -9.44 25.33 13.87
C ARG A 185 -10.84 25.91 14.07
N GLU A 186 -11.79 25.63 13.17
CA GLU A 186 -13.18 26.17 13.26
C GLU A 186 -13.82 25.92 14.63
N HIS A 187 -13.48 24.82 15.29
CA HIS A 187 -14.04 24.52 16.60
C HIS A 187 -13.58 25.47 17.73
N TRP A 188 -12.40 26.10 17.60
CA TRP A 188 -11.96 27.15 18.51
C TRP A 188 -12.75 28.43 18.31
N PHE A 189 -13.22 28.68 17.09
CA PHE A 189 -14.03 29.84 16.73
C PHE A 189 -15.53 29.62 16.94
N ALA A 190 -15.98 28.37 17.16
CA ALA A 190 -17.38 28.03 17.40
C ALA A 190 -17.83 28.21 18.88
N GLN A 191 -16.91 28.59 19.79
CA GLN A 191 -17.21 28.89 21.19
C GLN A 191 -17.37 30.39 21.51
N GLU A 192 -17.34 31.28 20.51
CA GLU A 192 -17.82 32.68 20.61
C GLU A 192 -19.25 32.82 20.09
#